data_AF-A0A2H6AFI8-F1
#
_entry.id   AF-A0A2H6AFI8-F1
#
_cell.length_a   1.000
_cell.length_b   1.000
_cell.length_c   1.000
_cell.angle_alpha   90.00
_cell.angle_beta   90.00
_cell.angle_gamma   90.00
#
_symmetry.space_group_name_H-M   'P 1'
#
loop_
_entity.id
_entity.type
_entity.pdbx_description
1 polymer ?
#
loop_
_entity_poly.entity_id
_entity_poly.type
_entity_poly.pdbx_seq_one_letter_code
_entity_poly.pdbx_strand_id
1 'polypeptide(L)'
;MVSYRVEADAKQLGPRLGAQFPALQQTLATADAVQHERWAQAVRQGQAVTIRVGDNSITLLSSELQIALQAPTGWVAVEEKGILVLLDTRIDPALKLEGLARDIVRHVQNLRKQANLELEDRIVLYLHAEARELRAALQAHRDYIAGETLTVQWAYQPLGDTAARADVKLEGYPLHIELRKAELVTRS
;
A
#
# COMPACT_ATOMS: atom_id res chain seq x y z
N MET A 1 5.54 -6.83 17.98
CA MET A 1 5.36 -5.69 18.90
C MET A 1 6.11 -4.51 18.32
N VAL A 2 5.57 -3.29 18.40
CA VAL A 2 6.32 -2.08 18.03
C VAL A 2 7.37 -1.81 19.10
N SER A 3 8.57 -1.44 18.67
CA SER A 3 9.63 -0.97 19.56
C SER A 3 10.10 0.40 19.13
N TYR A 4 10.75 1.12 20.04
CA TYR A 4 11.45 2.36 19.71
C TYR A 4 12.92 2.07 19.48
N ARG A 5 13.53 2.88 18.64
CA ARG A 5 14.97 2.94 18.42
C ARG A 5 15.42 4.37 18.60
N VAL A 6 16.57 4.53 19.23
CA VAL A 6 17.21 5.83 19.39
C VAL A 6 18.38 5.89 18.43
N GLU A 7 18.43 6.96 17.65
CA GLU A 7 19.42 7.20 16.61
C GLU A 7 20.15 8.51 16.87
N ALA A 8 21.42 8.55 16.48
CA ALA A 8 22.25 9.74 16.62
C ALA A 8 22.01 10.71 15.46
N ASP A 9 21.87 12.01 15.74
CA ASP A 9 21.91 13.02 14.68
C ASP A 9 23.34 13.14 14.13
N ALA A 10 23.56 12.54 12.97
CA ALA A 10 24.87 12.52 12.33
C ALA A 10 25.42 13.91 11.98
N LYS A 11 24.55 14.90 11.73
CA LYS A 11 24.99 16.27 11.39
C LYS A 11 25.57 16.98 12.60
N GLN A 12 24.99 16.77 13.78
CA GLN A 12 25.47 17.37 15.03
C GLN A 12 26.66 16.57 15.60
N LEU A 13 26.53 15.25 15.66
CA LEU A 13 27.46 14.39 16.39
C LEU A 13 28.68 13.96 15.58
N GLY A 14 28.60 13.93 14.25
CA GLY A 14 29.75 13.61 13.40
C GLY A 14 30.95 14.54 13.65
N PRO A 15 30.80 15.87 13.53
CA PRO A 15 31.86 16.83 13.82
C PRO A 15 32.33 16.82 15.29
N ARG A 16 31.40 16.58 16.24
CA ARG A 16 31.70 16.62 17.68
C ARG A 16 32.50 15.41 18.17
N LEU A 17 32.15 14.22 17.68
CA LEU A 17 32.70 12.95 18.17
C LEU A 17 33.81 12.39 17.27
N GLY A 18 33.88 12.82 16.00
CA GLY A 18 34.93 12.40 15.06
C GLY A 18 35.09 10.88 15.00
N ALA A 19 36.27 10.38 15.37
CA ALA A 19 36.59 8.95 15.36
C ALA A 19 35.73 8.09 16.30
N GLN A 20 35.08 8.69 17.31
CA GLN A 20 34.19 7.96 18.22
C GLN A 20 32.77 7.78 17.66
N PHE A 21 32.40 8.55 16.63
CA PHE A 21 31.05 8.52 16.07
C PHE A 21 30.64 7.13 15.51
N PRO A 22 31.49 6.41 14.74
CA PRO A 22 31.14 5.07 14.26
C PRO A 22 30.91 4.08 15.42
N ALA A 23 31.69 4.18 16.49
CA ALA A 23 31.54 3.31 17.66
C ALA A 23 30.24 3.60 18.43
N LEU A 24 29.83 4.88 18.52
CA LEU A 24 28.52 5.26 19.03
C LEU A 24 27.39 4.68 18.16
N GLN A 25 27.48 4.85 16.84
CA GLN A 25 26.48 4.30 15.91
C GLN A 25 26.35 2.79 16.04
N GLN A 26 27.47 2.07 16.18
CA GLN A 26 27.45 0.64 16.39
C GLN A 26 26.79 0.25 17.71
N THR A 27 27.08 0.98 18.79
CA THR A 27 26.45 0.75 20.11
C THR A 27 24.94 0.99 20.06
N LEU A 28 24.50 2.06 19.41
CA LEU A 28 23.07 2.33 19.17
C LEU A 28 22.43 1.28 18.25
N ALA A 29 23.21 0.63 17.38
CA ALA A 29 22.67 -0.35 16.46
C ALA A 29 22.53 -1.76 17.04
N THR A 30 23.32 -2.11 18.06
CA THR A 30 23.33 -3.43 18.68
C THR A 30 22.63 -3.48 20.04
N ALA A 31 22.19 -2.33 20.56
CA ALA A 31 21.39 -2.26 21.77
C ALA A 31 20.06 -2.99 21.62
N ASP A 32 19.58 -3.57 22.72
CA ASP A 32 18.28 -4.24 22.73
C ASP A 32 17.11 -3.24 22.87
N ALA A 33 15.89 -3.77 22.69
CA ALA A 33 14.67 -2.96 22.77
C ALA A 33 14.46 -2.33 24.16
N VAL A 34 14.92 -2.98 25.25
CA VAL A 34 14.76 -2.45 26.62
C VAL A 34 15.66 -1.23 26.81
N GLN A 35 16.88 -1.29 26.32
CA GLN A 35 17.83 -0.19 26.37
C GLN A 35 17.37 0.99 25.51
N HIS A 36 16.86 0.72 24.30
CA HIS A 36 16.27 1.75 23.46
C HIS A 36 15.03 2.40 24.10
N GLU A 37 14.16 1.64 24.75
CA GLU A 37 13.00 2.18 25.47
C GLU A 37 13.45 3.16 26.57
N ARG A 38 14.46 2.78 27.37
CA ARG A 38 15.03 3.67 28.40
C ARG A 38 15.58 4.97 27.81
N TRP A 39 16.33 4.88 26.71
CA TRP A 39 16.85 6.06 26.02
C TRP A 39 15.74 6.93 25.45
N ALA A 40 14.73 6.33 24.82
CA ALA A 40 13.58 7.05 24.25
C ALA A 40 12.79 7.80 25.33
N GLN A 41 12.60 7.19 26.51
CA GLN A 41 11.94 7.85 27.65
C GLN A 41 12.74 9.06 28.14
N ALA A 42 14.06 8.93 28.31
CA ALA A 42 14.92 10.05 28.70
C ALA A 42 14.87 11.19 27.67
N VAL A 43 14.98 10.87 26.38
CA VAL A 43 14.89 11.87 25.29
C VAL A 43 13.55 12.58 25.29
N ARG A 44 12.42 11.87 25.47
CA ARG A 44 11.07 12.47 25.57
C ARG A 44 10.91 13.40 26.78
N GLN A 45 11.60 13.11 27.87
CA GLN A 45 11.64 13.96 29.07
C GLN A 45 12.65 15.12 28.95
N GLY A 46 13.32 15.25 27.80
CA GLY A 46 14.34 16.27 27.56
C GLY A 46 15.66 16.00 28.29
N GLN A 47 15.85 14.82 28.86
CA GLN A 47 17.04 14.46 29.64
C GLN A 47 18.20 14.06 28.73
N ALA A 48 19.42 14.31 29.19
CA ALA A 48 20.63 13.81 28.54
C ALA A 48 20.75 12.30 28.72
N VAL A 49 21.32 11.63 27.73
CA VAL A 49 21.54 10.17 27.74
C VAL A 49 23.04 9.90 27.73
N THR A 50 23.51 9.11 28.69
CA THR A 50 24.89 8.63 28.71
C THR A 50 24.96 7.22 28.15
N ILE A 51 25.75 7.03 27.10
CA ILE A 51 25.94 5.76 26.40
C ILE A 51 27.38 5.30 26.57
N ARG A 52 27.57 4.07 27.02
CA ARG A 52 28.89 3.45 27.14
C ARG A 52 29.35 2.95 25.77
N VAL A 53 30.51 3.40 25.32
CA VAL A 53 31.12 3.04 24.03
C VAL A 53 32.52 2.50 24.32
N GLY A 54 32.63 1.16 24.36
CA GLY A 54 33.83 0.47 24.86
C GLY A 54 34.08 0.77 26.34
N ASP A 55 35.28 1.27 26.66
CA ASP A 55 35.66 1.66 28.03
C ASP A 55 35.26 3.09 28.38
N ASN A 56 34.82 3.87 27.40
CA ASN A 56 34.43 5.27 27.58
C ASN A 56 32.90 5.42 27.68
N SER A 57 32.45 6.58 28.15
CA SER A 57 31.05 6.98 28.13
C SER A 57 30.88 8.32 27.43
N ILE A 58 29.86 8.43 26.59
CA ILE A 58 29.52 9.64 25.84
C ILE A 58 28.16 10.12 26.34
N THR A 59 28.10 11.37 26.79
CA THR A 59 26.83 12.04 27.12
C THR A 59 26.31 12.79 25.91
N LEU A 60 25.05 12.55 25.58
CA LEU A 60 24.32 13.09 24.45
C LEU A 60 23.13 13.90 24.96
N LEU A 61 22.93 15.10 24.42
CA LEU A 61 21.73 15.88 24.69
C LEU A 61 20.53 15.21 24.00
N SER A 62 19.33 15.43 24.54
CA SER A 62 18.09 14.97 23.92
C SER A 62 17.93 15.51 22.49
N SER A 63 18.43 16.72 22.20
CA SER A 63 18.43 17.33 20.87
C SER A 63 19.44 16.73 19.88
N GLU A 64 20.39 15.92 20.35
CA GLU A 64 21.37 15.20 19.52
C GLU A 64 20.88 13.79 19.14
N LEU A 65 19.68 13.42 19.60
CA LEU A 65 19.09 12.10 19.46
C LEU A 65 17.72 12.18 18.79
N GLN A 66 17.42 11.17 17.97
CA GLN A 66 16.11 11.00 17.33
C GLN A 66 15.50 9.68 17.77
N ILE A 67 14.19 9.66 17.98
CA ILE A 67 13.43 8.45 18.30
C ILE A 67 12.75 7.99 17.01
N ALA A 68 13.10 6.80 16.54
CA ALA A 68 12.46 6.13 15.43
C ALA A 68 11.57 4.99 15.94
N LEU A 69 10.46 4.75 15.25
CA LEU A 69 9.63 3.56 15.47
C LEU A 69 10.16 2.39 14.63
N GLN A 70 10.29 1.24 15.27
CA GLN A 70 10.52 -0.02 14.60
C GLN A 70 9.24 -0.84 14.60
N ALA A 71 8.67 -0.98 13.41
CA ALA A 71 7.57 -1.89 13.14
C ALA A 71 8.09 -3.33 12.94
N PRO A 72 7.27 -4.35 13.24
CA PRO A 72 7.54 -5.72 12.80
C PRO A 72 7.66 -5.83 11.27
N THR A 73 8.30 -6.89 10.78
CA THR A 73 8.37 -7.18 9.34
C THR A 73 6.97 -7.29 8.73
N GLY A 74 6.75 -6.62 7.59
CA GLY A 74 5.45 -6.57 6.92
C GLY A 74 4.48 -5.55 7.51
N TRP A 75 4.95 -4.71 8.45
CA TRP A 75 4.16 -3.63 9.03
C TRP A 75 4.87 -2.29 8.84
N VAL A 76 4.07 -1.23 8.76
CA VAL A 76 4.53 0.15 8.87
C VAL A 76 3.91 0.75 10.13
N ALA A 77 4.72 1.40 10.96
CA ALA A 77 4.27 2.09 12.16
C ALA A 77 4.50 3.59 12.02
N VAL A 78 3.48 4.37 12.35
CA VAL A 78 3.54 5.83 12.39
C VAL A 78 2.96 6.29 13.72
N GLU A 79 3.66 7.19 14.41
CA GLU A 79 3.14 7.82 15.62
C GLU A 79 3.05 9.33 15.40
N GLU A 80 1.85 9.90 15.57
CA GLU A 80 1.63 11.33 15.52
C GLU A 80 0.70 11.76 16.64
N LYS A 81 1.08 12.78 17.42
CA LYS A 81 0.30 13.35 18.54
C LYS A 81 -0.21 12.28 19.53
N GLY A 82 0.60 11.25 19.77
CA GLY A 82 0.28 10.15 20.69
C GLY A 82 -0.64 9.07 20.11
N ILE A 83 -0.97 9.13 18.82
CA ILE A 83 -1.70 8.08 18.11
C ILE A 83 -0.70 7.22 17.35
N LEU A 84 -0.63 5.93 17.69
CA LEU A 84 0.16 4.94 16.97
C LEU A 84 -0.73 4.20 15.97
N VAL A 85 -0.40 4.30 14.68
CA VAL A 85 -1.03 3.55 13.59
C VAL A 85 -0.07 2.46 13.11
N LEU A 86 -0.58 1.23 13.05
CA LEU A 86 0.11 0.09 12.44
C LEU A 86 -0.66 -0.35 11.20
N LEU A 87 0.01 -0.37 10.05
CA LEU A 87 -0.55 -0.86 8.79
C LEU A 87 0.14 -2.15 8.38
N ASP A 88 -0.65 -3.21 8.18
CA ASP A 88 -0.16 -4.44 7.54
C ASP A 88 0.00 -4.17 6.04
N THR A 89 1.20 -4.34 5.52
CA THR A 89 1.52 -4.09 4.11
C THR A 89 1.63 -5.37 3.29
N ARG A 90 1.32 -6.52 3.90
CA ARG A 90 1.32 -7.80 3.19
C ARG A 90 0.08 -7.87 2.30
N ILE A 91 0.34 -7.97 1.00
CA ILE A 91 -0.70 -8.26 0.02
C ILE A 91 -0.80 -9.78 -0.09
N ASP A 92 -1.88 -10.34 0.41
CA ASP A 92 -2.20 -11.74 0.18
C ASP A 92 -2.79 -11.94 -1.24
N PRO A 93 -2.87 -13.20 -1.73
CA PRO A 93 -3.39 -13.47 -3.06
C PRO A 93 -4.83 -12.97 -3.28
N ALA A 94 -5.69 -12.99 -2.25
CA ALA A 94 -7.08 -12.55 -2.37
C ALA A 94 -7.15 -11.02 -2.53
N LEU A 95 -6.38 -10.27 -1.73
CA LEU A 95 -6.25 -8.82 -1.86
C LEU A 95 -5.72 -8.41 -3.23
N LYS A 96 -4.81 -9.19 -3.82
CA LYS A 96 -4.33 -8.95 -5.18
C LYS A 96 -5.44 -9.10 -6.22
N LEU A 97 -6.23 -10.18 -6.14
CA LEU A 97 -7.36 -10.39 -7.06
C LEU A 97 -8.43 -9.31 -6.91
N GLU A 98 -8.70 -8.87 -5.68
CA GLU A 98 -9.64 -7.77 -5.39
C GLU A 98 -9.13 -6.44 -5.99
N GLY A 99 -7.84 -6.16 -5.87
CA GLY A 99 -7.19 -5.00 -6.49
C GLY A 99 -7.37 -5.00 -8.01
N LEU A 100 -7.08 -6.13 -8.67
CA LEU A 100 -7.31 -6.29 -10.11
C LEU A 100 -8.78 -6.10 -10.48
N ALA A 101 -9.72 -6.63 -9.69
CA ALA A 101 -11.15 -6.46 -9.94
C ALA A 101 -11.58 -4.98 -9.85
N ARG A 102 -11.06 -4.23 -8.87
CA ARG A 102 -11.30 -2.77 -8.77
C ARG A 102 -10.77 -2.01 -9.98
N ASP A 103 -9.60 -2.39 -10.48
CA ASP A 103 -9.03 -1.78 -11.68
C ASP A 103 -9.84 -2.12 -12.93
N ILE A 104 -10.34 -3.36 -13.06
CA ILE A 104 -11.24 -3.76 -14.14
C ILE A 104 -12.50 -2.88 -14.10
N VAL A 105 -13.14 -2.73 -12.94
CA VAL A 105 -14.31 -1.86 -12.77
C VAL A 105 -14.01 -0.44 -13.23
N ARG A 106 -12.86 0.12 -12.82
CA ARG A 106 -12.43 1.47 -13.23
C ARG A 106 -12.33 1.60 -14.75
N HIS A 107 -11.74 0.61 -15.43
CA HIS A 107 -11.61 0.63 -16.88
C HIS A 107 -12.95 0.46 -17.61
N VAL A 108 -13.83 -0.43 -17.13
CA VAL A 108 -15.18 -0.58 -17.67
C VAL A 108 -15.99 0.71 -17.49
N GLN A 109 -15.93 1.34 -16.32
CA GLN A 109 -16.62 2.61 -16.07
C GLN A 109 -16.11 3.75 -16.94
N ASN A 110 -14.80 3.80 -17.20
CA ASN A 110 -14.24 4.77 -18.14
C ASN A 110 -14.74 4.52 -19.56
N LEU A 111 -14.82 3.26 -20.01
CA LEU A 111 -15.35 2.92 -21.32
C LEU A 111 -16.85 3.24 -21.44
N ARG A 112 -17.64 3.05 -20.37
CA ARG A 112 -19.06 3.47 -20.33
C ARG A 112 -19.19 4.97 -20.59
N LYS A 113 -18.35 5.78 -19.93
CA LYS A 113 -18.32 7.25 -20.14
C LYS A 113 -17.92 7.61 -21.56
N GLN A 114 -16.88 6.97 -22.11
CA GLN A 114 -16.42 7.20 -23.49
C GLN A 114 -17.47 6.80 -24.54
N ALA A 115 -18.28 5.80 -24.24
CA ALA A 115 -19.41 5.38 -25.06
C ALA A 115 -20.66 6.26 -24.88
N ASN A 116 -20.58 7.37 -24.13
CA ASN A 116 -21.68 8.28 -23.81
C ASN A 116 -22.90 7.55 -23.19
N LEU A 117 -22.65 6.55 -22.35
CA LEU A 117 -23.71 5.90 -21.58
C LEU A 117 -24.07 6.74 -20.36
N GLU A 118 -25.36 6.75 -20.03
CA GLU A 118 -25.86 7.40 -18.82
C GLU A 118 -25.49 6.60 -17.57
N LEU A 119 -25.54 7.26 -16.40
CA LEU A 119 -25.16 6.65 -15.13
C LEU A 119 -25.93 5.36 -14.83
N GLU A 120 -27.22 5.33 -15.15
CA GLU A 120 -28.15 4.23 -14.85
C GLU A 120 -28.21 3.17 -15.98
N ASP A 121 -27.53 3.41 -17.11
CA ASP A 121 -27.61 2.52 -18.25
C ASP A 121 -27.04 1.15 -17.90
N ARG A 122 -27.83 0.11 -18.21
CA ARG A 122 -27.40 -1.28 -18.06
C ARG A 122 -26.64 -1.73 -19.29
N ILE A 123 -25.66 -2.60 -19.11
CA ILE A 123 -24.78 -3.04 -20.22
C ILE A 123 -24.75 -4.55 -20.40
N VAL A 124 -24.44 -4.94 -21.63
CA VAL A 124 -23.84 -6.24 -21.93
C VAL A 124 -22.33 -6.04 -21.94
N LEU A 125 -21.61 -6.85 -21.16
CA LEU A 125 -20.16 -6.74 -20.98
C LEU A 125 -19.45 -8.01 -21.42
N TYR A 126 -18.42 -7.87 -22.23
CA TYR A 126 -17.45 -8.91 -22.56
C TYR A 126 -16.07 -8.50 -22.04
N LEU A 127 -15.42 -9.40 -21.33
CA LEU A 127 -14.05 -9.23 -20.83
C LEU A 127 -13.22 -10.43 -21.25
N HIS A 128 -12.05 -10.17 -21.85
CA HIS A 128 -11.13 -11.21 -22.26
C HIS A 128 -9.70 -10.92 -21.80
N ALA A 129 -9.10 -11.91 -21.15
CA ALA A 129 -7.71 -11.88 -20.73
C ALA A 129 -7.10 -13.28 -20.85
N GLU A 130 -5.87 -13.36 -21.34
CA GLU A 130 -5.10 -14.61 -21.41
C GLU A 130 -4.36 -14.91 -20.10
N ALA A 131 -3.92 -13.84 -19.42
CA ALA A 131 -3.16 -13.92 -18.17
C ALA A 131 -3.96 -14.67 -17.09
N ARG A 132 -3.30 -15.58 -16.39
CA ARG A 132 -3.93 -16.43 -15.37
C ARG A 132 -4.49 -15.62 -14.22
N GLU A 133 -3.77 -14.58 -13.81
CA GLU A 133 -4.10 -13.67 -12.71
C GLU A 133 -5.38 -12.91 -13.02
N LEU A 134 -5.49 -12.32 -14.22
CA LEU A 134 -6.70 -11.63 -14.65
C LEU A 134 -7.89 -12.58 -14.77
N ARG A 135 -7.69 -13.79 -15.30
CA ARG A 135 -8.76 -14.80 -15.35
C ARG A 135 -9.25 -15.20 -13.95
N ALA A 136 -8.32 -15.38 -13.01
CA ALA A 136 -8.67 -15.66 -11.62
C ALA A 136 -9.46 -14.51 -10.98
N ALA A 137 -9.07 -13.26 -11.23
CA ALA A 137 -9.78 -12.09 -10.73
C ALA A 137 -11.19 -11.98 -11.33
N LEU A 138 -11.33 -12.17 -12.65
CA LEU A 138 -12.61 -12.17 -13.35
C LEU A 138 -13.55 -13.27 -12.82
N GLN A 139 -13.01 -14.45 -12.51
CA GLN A 139 -13.78 -15.55 -11.96
C GLN A 139 -14.21 -15.29 -10.51
N ALA A 140 -13.29 -14.83 -9.66
CA ALA A 140 -13.53 -14.62 -8.24
C ALA A 140 -14.44 -13.42 -7.95
N HIS A 141 -14.37 -12.37 -8.77
CA HIS A 141 -15.06 -11.10 -8.53
C HIS A 141 -16.06 -10.72 -9.62
N ARG A 142 -16.56 -11.71 -10.39
CA ARG A 142 -17.54 -11.48 -11.47
C ARG A 142 -18.75 -10.68 -11.00
N ASP A 143 -19.35 -11.08 -9.89
CA ASP A 143 -20.59 -10.46 -9.38
C ASP A 143 -20.34 -9.04 -8.88
N TYR A 144 -19.19 -8.81 -8.24
CA TYR A 144 -18.74 -7.48 -7.86
C TYR A 144 -18.56 -6.59 -9.10
N ILE A 145 -17.82 -7.05 -10.11
CA ILE A 145 -17.62 -6.30 -11.35
C ILE A 145 -18.96 -6.00 -12.01
N ALA A 146 -19.86 -6.99 -12.09
CA ALA A 146 -21.16 -6.81 -12.73
C ALA A 146 -22.04 -5.81 -11.98
N GLY A 147 -22.08 -5.88 -10.65
CA GLY A 147 -22.82 -4.96 -9.80
C GLY A 147 -22.31 -3.52 -9.92
N GLU A 148 -21.01 -3.32 -9.80
CA GLU A 148 -20.38 -1.99 -9.90
C GLU A 148 -20.47 -1.38 -11.29
N THR A 149 -20.72 -2.17 -12.34
CA THR A 149 -20.75 -1.71 -13.74
C THR A 149 -22.15 -1.75 -14.37
N LEU A 150 -23.20 -2.06 -13.60
CA LEU A 150 -24.57 -2.28 -14.09
C LEU A 150 -24.64 -3.28 -15.25
N THR A 151 -23.80 -4.31 -15.21
CA THR A 151 -23.80 -5.38 -16.19
C THR A 151 -24.96 -6.31 -15.92
N VAL A 152 -25.89 -6.41 -16.87
CA VAL A 152 -27.03 -7.34 -16.81
C VAL A 152 -26.80 -8.61 -17.60
N GLN A 153 -25.85 -8.59 -18.52
CA GLN A 153 -25.46 -9.75 -19.28
C GLN A 153 -23.95 -9.78 -19.45
N TRP A 154 -23.35 -10.87 -18.99
CA TRP A 154 -21.93 -11.14 -19.18
C TRP A 154 -21.77 -12.05 -20.39
N ALA A 155 -21.20 -11.52 -21.47
CA ALA A 155 -20.97 -12.26 -22.69
C ALA A 155 -19.72 -13.13 -22.59
N TYR A 156 -19.74 -14.26 -23.31
CA TYR A 156 -18.60 -15.19 -23.44
C TYR A 156 -17.98 -15.15 -24.83
N GLN A 157 -18.50 -14.31 -25.71
CA GLN A 157 -18.02 -14.06 -27.06
C GLN A 157 -17.99 -12.54 -27.29
N PRO A 158 -17.12 -12.06 -28.19
CA PRO A 158 -17.12 -10.65 -28.59
C PRO A 158 -18.50 -10.17 -29.03
N LEU A 159 -18.82 -8.93 -28.69
CA LEU A 159 -20.10 -8.26 -28.95
C LEU A 159 -20.21 -7.70 -30.38
N GLY A 160 -19.14 -7.75 -31.15
CA GLY A 160 -19.09 -7.29 -32.54
C GLY A 160 -18.94 -5.78 -32.66
N ASP A 161 -19.06 -5.26 -33.89
CA ASP A 161 -18.55 -3.94 -34.26
C ASP A 161 -19.35 -2.75 -33.72
N THR A 162 -20.54 -3.01 -33.17
CA THR A 162 -21.38 -1.97 -32.54
C THR A 162 -21.05 -1.76 -31.07
N ALA A 163 -20.16 -2.55 -30.48
CA ALA A 163 -19.73 -2.39 -29.10
C ALA A 163 -18.61 -1.34 -28.99
N ALA A 164 -18.64 -0.59 -27.89
CA ALA A 164 -17.48 0.19 -27.47
C ALA A 164 -16.38 -0.77 -27.01
N ARG A 165 -15.13 -0.49 -27.40
CA ARG A 165 -13.98 -1.38 -27.14
C ARG A 165 -12.85 -0.61 -26.47
N ALA A 166 -12.12 -1.29 -25.58
CA ALA A 166 -10.86 -0.81 -25.04
C ALA A 166 -9.90 -1.95 -24.77
N ASP A 167 -8.63 -1.74 -25.15
CA ASP A 167 -7.51 -2.59 -24.78
C ASP A 167 -6.67 -1.85 -23.73
N VAL A 168 -6.58 -2.44 -22.54
CA VAL A 168 -5.90 -1.83 -21.39
C VAL A 168 -4.88 -2.80 -20.82
N LYS A 169 -3.92 -2.27 -20.05
CA LYS A 169 -2.93 -3.08 -19.34
C LYS A 169 -3.14 -2.94 -17.84
N LEU A 170 -3.42 -4.05 -17.16
CA LEU A 170 -3.52 -4.13 -15.70
C LEU A 170 -2.31 -4.90 -15.19
N GLU A 171 -1.48 -4.26 -14.37
CA GLU A 171 -0.18 -4.81 -13.93
C GLU A 171 0.70 -5.34 -15.09
N GLY A 172 0.57 -4.74 -16.28
CA GLY A 172 1.29 -5.17 -17.49
C GLY A 172 0.60 -6.26 -18.30
N TYR A 173 -0.45 -6.90 -17.79
CA TYR A 173 -1.24 -7.89 -18.52
C TYR A 173 -2.33 -7.24 -19.39
N PRO A 174 -2.48 -7.66 -20.65
CA PRO A 174 -3.53 -7.14 -21.52
C PRO A 174 -4.91 -7.63 -21.07
N LEU A 175 -5.86 -6.70 -21.05
CA LEU A 175 -7.28 -6.95 -20.87
C LEU A 175 -8.03 -6.27 -22.01
N HIS A 176 -8.80 -7.07 -22.73
CA HIS A 176 -9.72 -6.60 -23.76
C HIS A 176 -11.12 -6.45 -23.16
N ILE A 177 -11.74 -5.30 -23.41
CA ILE A 177 -13.05 -4.92 -22.88
C ILE A 177 -13.95 -4.56 -24.07
N GLU A 178 -15.13 -5.17 -24.13
CA GLU A 178 -16.20 -4.69 -25.00
C GLU A 178 -17.48 -4.50 -24.20
N LEU A 179 -18.19 -3.41 -24.46
CA LEU A 179 -19.50 -3.17 -23.86
C LEU A 179 -20.45 -2.49 -24.83
N ARG A 180 -21.74 -2.72 -24.61
CA ARG A 180 -22.82 -1.97 -25.25
C ARG A 180 -24.01 -1.83 -24.31
N LYS A 181 -24.83 -0.82 -24.52
CA LYS A 181 -26.10 -0.65 -23.78
C LYS A 181 -26.98 -1.89 -23.97
N ALA A 182 -27.54 -2.39 -22.89
CA ALA A 182 -28.53 -3.45 -22.94
C ALA A 182 -29.86 -2.88 -23.44
N GLU A 183 -30.49 -3.55 -24.40
CA GLU A 183 -31.84 -3.20 -24.83
C GLU A 183 -32.82 -3.57 -23.71
N LEU A 184 -33.68 -2.63 -23.32
CA LEU A 184 -34.78 -2.92 -22.42
C LEU A 184 -35.77 -3.82 -23.16
N VAL A 185 -35.88 -5.08 -22.74
CA VAL A 185 -37.03 -5.90 -23.14
C VAL A 185 -38.24 -5.33 -22.42
N THR A 186 -38.99 -4.46 -23.08
CA THR A 186 -40.33 -4.05 -22.63
C THR A 186 -41.19 -5.31 -22.62
N ARG A 187 -41.37 -5.91 -21.45
CA ARG A 187 -42.39 -6.95 -21.26
C ARG A 187 -43.75 -6.27 -21.42
N SER A 188 -44.39 -6.47 -22.57
CA SER A 188 -45.82 -6.22 -22.80
C SER A 188 -46.68 -7.20 -22.02
#